data_AF-A0A952U8R9-F1
#
_entry.id   AF-A0A952U8R9-F1
#
_cell.length_a   1.000
_cell.length_b   1.000
_cell.length_c   1.000
_cell.angle_alpha   90.00
_cell.angle_beta   90.00
_cell.angle_gamma   90.00
#
_symmetry.space_group_name_H-M   'P 1'
#
loop_
_entity.id
_entity.type
_entity.pdbx_description
1 polymer ?
#
loop_
_entity_poly.entity_id
_entity_poly.type
_entity_poly.pdbx_seq_one_letter_code
_entity_poly.pdbx_strand_id
1 'polypeptide(L)'
;MAISKIGNPILHKEHTYFRRIGRRWRHWEFLIGIFLTFISLVFILSLLNSNMGYTFNRSSRNTSIFFILMAVWVVHTAVIIRSILAGVSVISREHVGQTWDSLVLTGVSVRQILFGKLRAALRTVMPWMLILGVLRVVMLPLMAYYTIQRIALRCMVNVASSYANSGTYYSSYFCTQTDWVPWSWLSAPLLAVALTMLEVVACVSLGLAASAITRRSVSAAVLAISVRFLPVATFAGFAIYENGDTWFFRYLRYSPFTIADGGMSGLIQLINPTGYRFAGSQFDALPGLIGVTLVLGAIMLGSWYVALRVLRRGGALSHEQATEPLAQEFGVFRLSA
;
A
#
# COMPACT_ATOMS: atom_id res chain seq x y z
N MET A 1 32.93 -3.62 -0.74
CA MET A 1 31.72 -3.48 -1.60
C MET A 1 31.17 -4.86 -1.96
N ALA A 2 30.64 -5.61 -0.99
CA ALA A 2 30.12 -6.98 -1.17
C ALA A 2 28.57 -7.05 -1.05
N ILE A 3 27.91 -5.89 -1.06
CA ILE A 3 26.53 -5.67 -0.57
C ILE A 3 25.46 -6.02 -1.64
N SER A 4 25.83 -6.15 -2.92
CA SER A 4 24.87 -6.43 -4.00
C SER A 4 25.00 -7.82 -4.62
N LYS A 5 26.06 -8.59 -4.32
CA LYS A 5 26.28 -9.89 -4.96
C LYS A 5 25.18 -10.87 -4.53
N ILE A 6 24.65 -11.56 -5.53
CA ILE A 6 23.61 -12.59 -5.46
C ILE A 6 23.93 -13.71 -4.44
N GLY A 7 25.17 -13.79 -3.95
CA GLY A 7 25.65 -14.72 -2.92
C GLY A 7 25.60 -14.24 -1.46
N ASN A 8 24.71 -13.32 -1.05
CA ASN A 8 24.57 -13.01 0.38
C ASN A 8 24.04 -14.25 1.14
N PRO A 9 24.79 -14.85 2.08
CA PRO A 9 24.41 -16.08 2.75
C PRO A 9 23.14 -15.92 3.61
N ILE A 10 22.93 -14.72 4.17
CA ILE A 10 21.73 -14.39 4.96
C ILE A 10 20.49 -14.43 4.06
N LEU A 11 20.59 -13.85 2.87
CA LEU A 11 19.50 -13.86 1.88
C LEU A 11 19.16 -15.29 1.43
N HIS A 12 20.17 -16.14 1.24
CA HIS A 12 19.96 -17.54 0.85
C HIS A 12 19.31 -18.38 1.97
N LYS A 13 19.76 -18.19 3.23
CA LYS A 13 19.17 -18.86 4.41
C LYS A 13 17.70 -18.48 4.60
N GLU A 14 17.36 -17.19 4.48
CA GLU A 14 15.97 -16.74 4.57
C GLU A 14 15.12 -17.29 3.42
N HIS A 15 15.64 -17.25 2.19
CA HIS A 15 14.91 -17.74 1.03
C HIS A 15 14.62 -19.25 1.12
N THR A 16 15.61 -20.05 1.53
CA THR A 16 15.43 -21.50 1.70
C THR A 16 14.43 -21.84 2.80
N TYR A 17 14.44 -21.07 3.90
CA TYR A 17 13.46 -21.22 4.96
C TYR A 17 12.02 -20.91 4.50
N PHE A 18 11.80 -19.73 3.90
CA PHE A 18 10.48 -19.36 3.37
C PHE A 18 9.97 -20.36 2.33
N ARG A 19 10.89 -20.95 1.55
CA ARG A 19 10.55 -22.02 0.59
C ARG A 19 10.11 -23.32 1.28
N ARG A 20 10.67 -23.67 2.45
CA ARG A 20 10.31 -24.92 3.17
C ARG A 20 9.00 -24.80 3.93
N ILE A 21 8.81 -23.73 4.69
CA ILE A 21 7.57 -23.55 5.48
C ILE A 21 6.38 -23.18 4.59
N GLY A 22 6.63 -22.41 3.54
CA GLY A 22 5.57 -21.86 2.72
C GLY A 22 5.06 -22.74 1.59
N ARG A 23 5.71 -23.86 1.21
CA ARG A 23 5.44 -24.45 -0.13
C ARG A 23 3.98 -24.83 -0.38
N ARG A 24 3.30 -25.42 0.62
CA ARG A 24 1.89 -25.83 0.49
C ARG A 24 0.95 -24.63 0.64
N TRP A 25 1.12 -23.82 1.68
CA TRP A 25 0.24 -22.69 1.99
C TRP A 25 0.39 -21.52 1.00
N ARG A 26 1.62 -21.23 0.56
CA ARG A 26 1.90 -20.11 -0.36
C ARG A 26 1.29 -20.32 -1.75
N HIS A 27 1.15 -21.57 -2.20
CA HIS A 27 0.45 -21.85 -3.46
C HIS A 27 -1.04 -21.54 -3.34
N TRP A 28 -1.70 -21.99 -2.26
CA TRP A 28 -3.09 -21.65 -1.99
C TRP A 28 -3.31 -20.15 -1.81
N GLU A 29 -2.43 -19.47 -1.08
CA GLU A 29 -2.52 -18.02 -0.93
C GLU A 29 -2.39 -17.29 -2.27
N PHE A 30 -1.44 -17.68 -3.10
CA PHE A 30 -1.27 -17.10 -4.42
C PHE A 30 -2.48 -17.37 -5.33
N LEU A 31 -3.01 -18.61 -5.30
CA LEU A 31 -4.25 -18.96 -6.00
C LEU A 31 -5.43 -18.15 -5.50
N ILE A 32 -5.57 -17.91 -4.19
CA ILE A 32 -6.61 -17.04 -3.63
C ILE A 32 -6.44 -15.61 -4.15
N GLY A 33 -5.22 -15.08 -4.23
CA GLY A 33 -4.96 -13.76 -4.80
C GLY A 33 -5.33 -13.67 -6.28
N ILE A 34 -4.95 -14.68 -7.08
CA ILE A 34 -5.36 -14.79 -8.48
C ILE A 34 -6.87 -14.93 -8.60
N PHE A 35 -7.50 -15.76 -7.77
CA PHE A 35 -8.92 -16.00 -7.80
C PHE A 35 -9.72 -14.75 -7.44
N LEU A 36 -9.31 -14.00 -6.41
CA LEU A 36 -9.92 -12.73 -6.04
C LEU A 36 -9.77 -11.67 -7.13
N THR A 37 -8.59 -11.58 -7.77
CA THR A 37 -8.39 -10.65 -8.88
C THR A 37 -9.16 -11.08 -10.13
N PHE A 38 -9.20 -12.37 -10.44
CA PHE A 38 -9.98 -12.91 -11.54
C PHE A 38 -11.47 -12.69 -11.33
N ILE A 39 -12.02 -12.99 -10.15
CA ILE A 39 -13.42 -12.68 -9.80
C ILE A 39 -13.68 -11.18 -9.94
N SER A 40 -12.79 -10.34 -9.42
CA SER A 40 -12.93 -8.88 -9.54
C SER A 40 -12.98 -8.47 -11.01
N LEU A 41 -12.10 -9.03 -11.85
CA LEU A 41 -12.02 -8.73 -13.27
C LEU A 41 -13.21 -9.27 -14.07
N VAL A 42 -13.65 -10.51 -13.83
CA VAL A 42 -14.86 -11.09 -14.43
C VAL A 42 -16.09 -10.30 -14.03
N PHE A 43 -16.19 -9.92 -12.75
CA PHE A 43 -17.28 -9.10 -12.26
C PHE A 43 -17.27 -7.72 -12.92
N ILE A 44 -16.10 -7.07 -13.02
CA ILE A 44 -15.91 -5.82 -13.77
C ILE A 44 -16.36 -5.96 -15.23
N LEU A 45 -15.91 -7.01 -15.93
CA LEU A 45 -16.24 -7.23 -17.35
C LEU A 45 -17.74 -7.52 -17.54
N SER A 46 -18.34 -8.29 -16.64
CA SER A 46 -19.78 -8.55 -16.63
C SER A 46 -20.58 -7.27 -16.41
N LEU A 47 -20.10 -6.37 -15.54
CA LEU A 47 -20.69 -5.05 -15.33
C LEU A 47 -20.52 -4.12 -16.53
N LEU A 48 -19.37 -4.15 -17.20
CA LEU A 48 -19.16 -3.38 -18.43
C LEU A 48 -20.11 -3.86 -19.54
N ASN A 49 -20.27 -5.18 -19.68
CA ASN A 49 -21.14 -5.79 -20.69
C ASN A 49 -22.62 -5.51 -20.42
N SER A 50 -23.08 -5.67 -19.18
CA SER A 50 -24.47 -5.40 -18.80
C SER A 50 -24.84 -3.92 -18.90
N ASN A 51 -23.89 -3.00 -18.71
CA ASN A 51 -24.10 -1.56 -18.90
C ASN A 51 -24.20 -1.12 -20.38
N MET A 52 -23.88 -1.99 -21.34
CA MET A 52 -24.12 -1.71 -22.77
C MET A 52 -25.58 -1.96 -23.19
N GLY A 53 -26.39 -2.59 -22.33
CA GLY A 53 -27.84 -2.63 -22.49
C GLY A 53 -28.46 -1.30 -22.01
N TYR A 54 -29.08 -0.55 -22.92
CA TYR A 54 -29.65 0.79 -22.69
C TYR A 54 -30.74 0.90 -21.59
N THR A 55 -31.14 -0.19 -20.94
CA THR A 55 -32.27 -0.25 -20.00
C THR A 55 -31.90 -0.40 -18.52
N PHE A 56 -30.62 -0.29 -18.16
CA PHE A 56 -30.22 -0.49 -16.75
C PHE A 56 -30.55 0.72 -15.86
N ASN A 57 -31.45 0.49 -14.90
CA ASN A 57 -31.92 1.40 -13.85
C ASN A 57 -30.75 2.10 -13.11
N ARG A 58 -30.89 3.40 -12.80
CA ARG A 58 -29.86 4.23 -12.13
C ARG A 58 -29.35 3.62 -10.82
N SER A 59 -30.18 2.83 -10.14
CA SER A 59 -29.85 2.16 -8.87
C SER A 59 -28.77 1.08 -9.03
N SER A 60 -28.89 0.21 -10.03
CA SER A 60 -28.00 -0.94 -10.21
C SER A 60 -26.61 -0.59 -10.77
N ARG A 61 -26.43 0.62 -11.33
CA ARG A 61 -25.12 1.15 -11.74
C ARG A 61 -24.28 1.70 -10.59
N ASN A 62 -24.90 2.12 -9.48
CA ASN A 62 -24.14 2.61 -8.32
C ASN A 62 -23.65 1.46 -7.45
N THR A 63 -24.41 0.37 -7.37
CA THR A 63 -24.05 -0.83 -6.59
C THR A 63 -22.83 -1.53 -7.19
N SER A 64 -22.72 -1.58 -8.52
CA SER A 64 -21.62 -2.25 -9.22
C SER A 64 -20.23 -1.68 -8.87
N ILE A 65 -20.10 -0.36 -8.81
CA ILE A 65 -18.82 0.31 -8.50
C ILE A 65 -18.47 0.27 -7.04
N PHE A 66 -19.49 0.28 -6.18
CA PHE A 66 -19.31 0.02 -4.77
C PHE A 66 -18.59 -1.33 -4.57
N PHE A 67 -19.03 -2.39 -5.26
CA PHE A 67 -18.37 -3.70 -5.17
C PHE A 67 -16.95 -3.69 -5.73
N ILE A 68 -16.69 -2.97 -6.84
CA ILE A 68 -15.33 -2.83 -7.40
C ILE A 68 -14.39 -2.14 -6.41
N LEU A 69 -14.84 -1.01 -5.83
CA LEU A 69 -14.09 -0.28 -4.82
C LEU A 69 -13.83 -1.14 -3.57
N MET A 70 -14.84 -1.88 -3.12
CA MET A 70 -14.71 -2.80 -1.99
C MET A 70 -13.70 -3.92 -2.28
N ALA A 71 -13.74 -4.52 -3.47
CA ALA A 71 -12.78 -5.56 -3.86
C ALA A 71 -11.35 -5.03 -3.83
N VAL A 72 -11.12 -3.83 -4.37
CA VAL A 72 -9.81 -3.18 -4.36
C VAL A 72 -9.36 -2.87 -2.93
N TRP A 73 -10.26 -2.37 -2.09
CA TRP A 73 -9.96 -2.07 -0.70
C TRP A 73 -9.60 -3.33 0.11
N VAL A 74 -10.29 -4.44 -0.13
CA VAL A 74 -9.99 -5.75 0.47
C VAL A 74 -8.61 -6.25 0.03
N VAL A 75 -8.33 -6.24 -1.28
CA VAL A 75 -7.02 -6.67 -1.80
C VAL A 75 -5.90 -5.79 -1.26
N HIS A 76 -6.09 -4.47 -1.25
CA HIS A 76 -5.15 -3.50 -0.70
C HIS A 76 -4.87 -3.76 0.79
N THR A 77 -5.92 -3.92 1.60
CA THR A 77 -5.81 -4.23 3.03
C THR A 77 -5.06 -5.54 3.26
N ALA A 78 -5.37 -6.58 2.49
CA ALA A 78 -4.69 -7.86 2.55
C ALA A 78 -3.20 -7.75 2.22
N VAL A 79 -2.84 -6.97 1.19
CA VAL A 79 -1.44 -6.72 0.79
C VAL A 79 -0.69 -5.96 1.89
N ILE A 80 -1.31 -4.95 2.51
CA ILE A 80 -0.72 -4.19 3.63
C ILE A 80 -0.46 -5.12 4.82
N ILE A 81 -1.47 -5.88 5.26
CA ILE A 81 -1.34 -6.79 6.40
C ILE A 81 -0.23 -7.82 6.13
N ARG A 82 -0.19 -8.42 4.94
CA ARG A 82 0.88 -9.35 4.58
C ARG A 82 2.26 -8.69 4.53
N SER A 83 2.34 -7.45 4.05
CA SER A 83 3.59 -6.67 4.04
C SER A 83 4.12 -6.46 5.46
N ILE A 84 3.24 -6.06 6.39
CA ILE A 84 3.57 -5.89 7.80
C ILE A 84 4.02 -7.22 8.41
N LEU A 85 3.23 -8.29 8.25
CA LEU A 85 3.54 -9.60 8.82
C LEU A 85 4.85 -10.18 8.28
N ALA A 86 5.14 -9.98 6.98
CA ALA A 86 6.41 -10.36 6.40
C ALA A 86 7.58 -9.62 7.07
N GLY A 87 7.45 -8.30 7.28
CA GLY A 87 8.45 -7.52 8.03
C GLY A 87 8.62 -8.01 9.47
N VAL A 88 7.52 -8.22 10.19
CA VAL A 88 7.53 -8.68 11.59
C VAL A 88 8.23 -10.03 11.73
N SER A 89 7.85 -11.00 10.89
CA SER A 89 8.31 -12.39 10.99
C SER A 89 9.83 -12.55 10.88
N VAL A 90 10.51 -11.64 10.17
CA VAL A 90 11.92 -11.75 9.84
C VAL A 90 12.83 -11.42 11.04
N ILE A 91 12.41 -10.53 11.95
CA ILE A 91 13.17 -10.21 13.17
C ILE A 91 12.66 -11.02 14.35
N SER A 92 11.34 -11.17 14.51
CA SER A 92 10.76 -11.88 15.65
C SER A 92 11.26 -13.32 15.74
N ARG A 93 11.49 -13.96 14.59
CA ARG A 93 12.03 -15.32 14.52
C ARG A 93 13.45 -15.42 15.08
N GLU A 94 14.29 -14.40 14.87
CA GLU A 94 15.66 -14.40 15.40
C GLU A 94 15.65 -14.22 16.92
N HIS A 95 14.70 -13.46 17.46
CA HIS A 95 14.51 -13.34 18.91
C HIS A 95 14.03 -14.65 19.53
N VAL A 96 13.08 -15.35 18.90
CA VAL A 96 12.61 -16.66 19.39
C VAL A 96 13.70 -17.73 19.26
N GLY A 97 14.46 -17.72 18.18
CA GLY A 97 15.56 -18.67 17.94
C GLY A 97 16.86 -18.33 18.65
N GLN A 98 16.94 -17.20 19.37
CA GLN A 98 18.18 -16.67 20.00
C GLN A 98 19.37 -16.56 19.03
N THR A 99 19.11 -16.47 17.72
CA THR A 99 20.14 -16.43 16.68
C THR A 99 20.62 -15.01 16.38
N TRP A 100 19.98 -14.00 16.95
CA TRP A 100 20.35 -12.60 16.76
C TRP A 100 21.79 -12.31 17.21
N ASP A 101 22.20 -12.80 18.38
CA ASP A 101 23.54 -12.53 18.92
C ASP A 101 24.62 -13.17 18.05
N SER A 102 24.38 -14.39 17.57
CA SER A 102 25.27 -15.07 16.62
C SER A 102 25.47 -14.28 15.32
N LEU A 103 24.42 -13.60 14.84
CA LEU A 103 24.45 -12.76 13.64
C LEU A 103 25.27 -11.50 13.87
N VAL A 104 25.14 -10.88 15.04
CA VAL A 104 25.91 -9.69 15.42
C VAL A 104 27.41 -10.02 15.57
N LEU A 105 27.74 -11.20 16.10
CA LEU A 105 29.13 -11.67 16.27
C LEU A 105 29.87 -11.94 14.95
N THR A 106 29.16 -12.05 13.81
CA THR A 106 29.80 -12.22 12.49
C THR A 106 30.59 -10.99 12.01
N GLY A 107 30.55 -9.86 12.74
CA GLY A 107 31.20 -8.61 12.35
C GLY A 107 30.50 -7.88 11.18
N VAL A 108 29.37 -8.40 10.69
CA VAL A 108 28.56 -7.76 9.66
C VAL A 108 27.81 -6.57 10.26
N SER A 109 27.88 -5.42 9.60
CA SER A 109 27.20 -4.22 10.09
C SER A 109 25.67 -4.42 10.20
N VAL A 110 25.07 -3.94 11.30
CA VAL A 110 23.61 -4.00 11.54
C VAL A 110 22.80 -3.44 10.36
N ARG A 111 23.32 -2.41 9.68
CA ARG A 111 22.70 -1.84 8.48
C ARG A 111 22.57 -2.87 7.35
N GLN A 112 23.62 -3.64 7.09
CA GLN A 112 23.63 -4.67 6.06
C GLN A 112 22.70 -5.84 6.43
N ILE A 113 22.67 -6.24 7.71
CA ILE A 113 21.74 -7.27 8.20
C ILE A 113 20.29 -6.83 7.99
N LEU A 114 19.95 -5.62 8.43
CA LEU A 114 18.60 -5.08 8.28
C LEU A 114 18.19 -4.96 6.80
N PHE A 115 19.11 -4.56 5.93
CA PHE A 115 18.85 -4.46 4.49
C PHE A 115 18.65 -5.82 3.83
N GLY A 116 19.44 -6.83 4.24
CA GLY A 116 19.22 -8.20 3.83
C GLY A 116 17.83 -8.71 4.24
N LYS A 117 17.42 -8.41 5.48
CA LYS A 117 16.11 -8.78 6.04
C LYS A 117 14.95 -8.07 5.34
N LEU A 118 15.06 -6.77 5.08
CA LEU A 118 14.10 -6.01 4.29
C LEU A 118 13.94 -6.58 2.88
N ARG A 119 15.05 -6.86 2.19
CA ARG A 119 15.01 -7.43 0.84
C ARG A 119 14.39 -8.82 0.82
N ALA A 120 14.66 -9.66 1.82
CA ALA A 120 14.04 -10.97 1.96
C ALA A 120 12.51 -10.85 2.16
N ALA A 121 12.06 -9.96 3.05
CA ALA A 121 10.65 -9.69 3.27
C ALA A 121 9.95 -9.19 2.00
N LEU A 122 10.56 -8.23 1.29
CA LEU A 122 10.01 -7.69 0.04
C LEU A 122 9.86 -8.76 -1.04
N ARG A 123 10.84 -9.66 -1.20
CA ARG A 123 10.73 -10.79 -2.13
C ARG A 123 9.61 -11.74 -1.77
N THR A 124 9.30 -11.89 -0.48
CA THR A 124 8.18 -12.73 -0.04
C THR A 124 6.83 -12.15 -0.47
N VAL A 125 6.71 -10.82 -0.45
CA VAL A 125 5.47 -10.07 -0.73
C VAL A 125 5.38 -9.59 -2.18
N MET A 126 6.47 -9.66 -2.96
CA MET A 126 6.53 -9.25 -4.37
C MET A 126 5.33 -9.69 -5.24
N PRO A 127 4.85 -10.95 -5.22
CA PRO A 127 3.67 -11.30 -6.02
C PRO A 127 2.41 -10.53 -5.62
N TRP A 128 2.21 -10.27 -4.33
CA TRP A 128 1.10 -9.47 -3.82
C TRP A 128 1.22 -7.99 -4.21
N MET A 129 2.44 -7.45 -4.18
CA MET A 129 2.74 -6.10 -4.66
C MET A 129 2.41 -5.96 -6.15
N LEU A 130 2.80 -6.94 -6.98
CA LEU A 130 2.48 -6.95 -8.41
C LEU A 130 0.98 -7.03 -8.65
N ILE A 131 0.27 -7.91 -7.92
CA ILE A 131 -1.18 -8.04 -7.99
C ILE A 131 -1.87 -6.71 -7.68
N LEU A 132 -1.48 -6.03 -6.58
CA LEU A 132 -2.04 -4.74 -6.21
C LEU A 132 -1.72 -3.65 -7.25
N GLY A 133 -0.49 -3.62 -7.77
CA GLY A 133 -0.07 -2.68 -8.80
C GLY A 133 -0.89 -2.83 -10.08
N VAL A 134 -1.04 -4.06 -10.59
CA VAL A 134 -1.88 -4.36 -11.75
C VAL A 134 -3.33 -3.96 -11.48
N LEU A 135 -3.88 -4.33 -10.32
CA LEU A 135 -5.25 -4.00 -9.96
C LEU A 135 -5.49 -2.48 -9.96
N ARG A 136 -4.59 -1.69 -9.37
CA ARG A 136 -4.69 -0.22 -9.38
C ARG A 136 -4.61 0.33 -10.80
N VAL A 137 -3.64 -0.11 -11.62
CA VAL A 137 -3.47 0.38 -13.00
C VAL A 137 -4.69 0.06 -13.86
N VAL A 138 -5.26 -1.15 -13.75
CA VAL A 138 -6.47 -1.56 -14.50
C VAL A 138 -7.71 -0.80 -14.01
N MET A 139 -7.79 -0.50 -12.71
CA MET A 139 -8.93 0.20 -12.13
C MET A 139 -9.03 1.66 -12.60
N LEU A 140 -7.91 2.33 -12.87
CA LEU A 140 -7.91 3.73 -13.30
C LEU A 140 -8.73 3.97 -14.59
N PRO A 141 -8.47 3.31 -15.73
CA PRO A 141 -9.26 3.51 -16.94
C PRO A 141 -10.72 3.06 -16.77
N LEU A 142 -10.99 2.06 -15.93
CA LEU A 142 -12.37 1.65 -15.61
C LEU A 142 -13.13 2.74 -14.87
N MET A 143 -12.48 3.39 -13.91
CA MET A 143 -13.06 4.51 -13.18
C MET A 143 -13.24 5.72 -14.06
N ALA A 144 -12.29 6.02 -14.94
CA ALA A 144 -12.42 7.08 -15.93
C ALA A 144 -13.60 6.80 -16.88
N TYR A 145 -13.72 5.58 -17.40
CA TYR A 145 -14.83 5.18 -18.24
C TYR A 145 -16.18 5.35 -17.51
N TYR A 146 -16.25 4.93 -16.26
CA TYR A 146 -17.45 5.13 -15.46
C TYR A 146 -17.79 6.62 -15.24
N THR A 147 -16.80 7.47 -14.96
CA THR A 147 -17.07 8.90 -14.77
C THR A 147 -17.58 9.55 -16.06
N ILE A 148 -17.04 9.18 -17.24
CA ILE A 148 -17.60 9.59 -18.53
C ILE A 148 -19.06 9.16 -18.65
N GLN A 149 -19.36 7.87 -18.43
CA GLN A 149 -20.73 7.35 -18.53
C GLN A 149 -21.69 8.11 -17.61
N ARG A 150 -21.24 8.44 -16.40
CA ARG A 150 -22.03 9.19 -15.43
C ARG A 150 -22.26 10.64 -15.87
N ILE A 151 -21.26 11.28 -16.47
CA ILE A 151 -21.38 12.62 -17.05
C ILE A 151 -22.37 12.58 -18.22
N ALA A 152 -22.21 11.63 -19.14
CA ALA A 152 -23.08 11.46 -20.31
C ALA A 152 -24.55 11.23 -19.91
N LEU A 153 -24.80 10.34 -18.93
CA LEU A 153 -26.15 10.08 -18.43
C LEU A 153 -26.78 11.32 -17.80
N ARG A 154 -26.03 12.05 -16.94
CA ARG A 154 -26.53 13.29 -16.33
C ARG A 154 -26.82 14.34 -17.40
N CYS A 155 -25.97 14.44 -18.42
CA CYS A 155 -26.23 15.32 -19.55
C CYS A 155 -27.54 14.96 -20.24
N MET A 156 -27.75 13.69 -20.62
CA MET A 156 -28.98 13.25 -21.29
C MET A 156 -30.23 13.53 -20.46
N VAL A 157 -30.18 13.30 -19.14
CA VAL A 157 -31.29 13.60 -18.23
C VAL A 157 -31.57 15.10 -18.16
N ASN A 158 -30.53 15.92 -18.02
CA ASN A 158 -30.69 17.38 -17.98
C ASN A 158 -31.27 17.91 -19.29
N VAL A 159 -30.75 17.46 -20.43
CA VAL A 159 -31.25 17.81 -21.76
C VAL A 159 -32.71 17.39 -21.94
N ALA A 160 -33.07 16.16 -21.58
CA ALA A 160 -34.46 15.68 -21.64
C ALA A 160 -35.40 16.50 -20.75
N SER A 161 -34.97 16.85 -19.53
CA SER A 161 -35.74 17.70 -18.63
C SER A 161 -35.90 19.13 -19.13
N SER A 162 -34.88 19.69 -19.81
CA SER A 162 -34.95 21.01 -20.44
C SER A 162 -35.92 21.04 -21.63
N TYR A 163 -35.97 19.97 -22.44
CA TYR A 163 -36.97 19.85 -23.51
C TYR A 163 -38.39 19.68 -22.98
N ALA A 164 -38.57 18.99 -21.85
CA ALA A 164 -39.87 18.79 -21.23
C ALA A 164 -40.44 20.08 -20.59
N ASN A 165 -39.59 20.98 -20.08
CA ASN A 165 -39.98 22.13 -19.26
C ASN A 165 -39.86 23.51 -19.96
N SER A 166 -40.01 23.58 -21.29
CA SER A 166 -40.17 24.82 -22.08
C SER A 166 -38.94 25.72 -22.33
N GLY A 167 -38.56 25.83 -23.61
CA GLY A 167 -38.04 27.04 -24.27
C GLY A 167 -36.56 27.46 -24.07
N THR A 168 -35.85 26.96 -23.06
CA THR A 168 -34.48 27.43 -22.78
C THR A 168 -33.42 26.48 -23.35
N TYR A 169 -32.86 26.85 -24.51
CA TYR A 169 -31.76 26.21 -25.23
C TYR A 169 -30.40 26.20 -24.48
N TYR A 170 -30.35 26.62 -23.22
CA TYR A 170 -29.10 26.83 -22.47
C TYR A 170 -28.41 25.54 -21.97
N SER A 171 -29.07 24.39 -22.05
CA SER A 171 -28.59 23.12 -21.47
C SER A 171 -27.56 22.37 -22.33
N SER A 172 -27.52 22.61 -23.65
CA SER A 172 -26.66 21.83 -24.58
C SER A 172 -25.18 22.20 -24.52
N TYR A 173 -24.84 23.45 -24.22
CA TYR A 173 -23.45 23.95 -24.27
C TYR A 173 -22.57 23.43 -23.12
N PHE A 174 -23.17 23.14 -21.96
CA PHE A 174 -22.43 22.62 -20.78
C PHE A 174 -22.09 21.12 -20.88
N CYS A 175 -22.65 20.42 -21.86
CA CYS A 175 -22.49 18.98 -22.03
C CYS A 175 -21.39 18.56 -23.00
N THR A 176 -20.90 19.47 -23.84
CA THR A 176 -20.11 19.14 -25.03
C THR A 176 -18.60 19.29 -24.85
N GLN A 177 -18.13 19.89 -23.75
CA GLN A 177 -16.70 20.06 -23.49
C GLN A 177 -16.24 19.08 -22.40
N THR A 178 -15.98 17.84 -22.82
CA THR A 178 -15.18 16.90 -22.03
C THR A 178 -13.85 16.70 -22.71
N ASP A 179 -12.81 17.34 -22.19
CA ASP A 179 -11.46 17.21 -22.71
C ASP A 179 -10.63 16.29 -21.82
N TRP A 180 -9.67 15.62 -22.44
CA TRP A 180 -8.69 14.79 -21.76
C TRP A 180 -7.42 15.58 -21.52
N VAL A 181 -6.87 15.46 -20.32
CA VAL A 181 -5.58 16.05 -19.98
C VAL A 181 -4.49 14.99 -20.16
N PRO A 182 -3.66 15.05 -21.23
CA PRO A 182 -2.79 13.93 -21.61
C PRO A 182 -1.73 13.61 -20.53
N TRP A 183 -1.15 14.64 -19.91
CA TRP A 183 -0.14 14.45 -18.86
C TRP A 183 -0.73 13.71 -17.63
N SER A 184 -2.01 13.93 -17.34
CA SER A 184 -2.71 13.34 -16.20
C SER A 184 -2.90 11.83 -16.40
N TRP A 185 -3.26 11.44 -17.62
CA TRP A 185 -3.43 10.05 -18.03
C TRP A 185 -2.12 9.25 -18.02
N LEU A 186 -1.00 9.90 -18.30
CA LEU A 186 0.32 9.27 -18.23
C LEU A 186 0.86 9.20 -16.79
N SER A 187 0.65 10.26 -16.01
CA SER A 187 1.16 10.34 -14.63
C SER A 187 0.39 9.43 -13.66
N ALA A 188 -0.93 9.25 -13.82
CA ALA A 188 -1.73 8.40 -12.95
C ALA A 188 -1.25 6.94 -12.85
N PRO A 189 -1.05 6.18 -13.94
CA PRO A 189 -0.54 4.81 -13.83
C PRO A 189 0.89 4.74 -13.30
N LEU A 190 1.76 5.70 -13.64
CA LEU A 190 3.13 5.79 -13.12
C LEU A 190 3.13 6.01 -11.60
N LEU A 191 2.31 6.95 -11.11
CA LEU A 191 2.14 7.20 -9.69
C LEU A 191 1.47 6.03 -8.98
N ALA A 192 0.55 5.30 -9.62
CA ALA A 192 -0.05 4.09 -9.06
C ALA A 192 1.02 3.02 -8.78
N VAL A 193 1.94 2.80 -9.72
CA VAL A 193 3.08 1.88 -9.54
C VAL A 193 4.04 2.39 -8.47
N ALA A 194 4.40 3.67 -8.50
CA ALA A 194 5.32 4.26 -7.51
C ALA A 194 4.75 4.18 -6.09
N LEU A 195 3.48 4.55 -5.91
CA LEU A 195 2.80 4.53 -4.62
C LEU A 195 2.59 3.11 -4.10
N THR A 196 2.29 2.13 -4.96
CA THR A 196 2.22 0.72 -4.52
C THR A 196 3.56 0.19 -4.04
N MET A 197 4.65 0.48 -4.74
CA MET A 197 5.98 0.11 -4.29
C MET A 197 6.33 0.78 -2.95
N LEU A 198 6.13 2.10 -2.87
CA LEU A 198 6.42 2.88 -1.67
C LEU A 198 5.61 2.39 -0.47
N GLU A 199 4.34 2.09 -0.67
CA GLU A 199 3.43 1.61 0.37
C GLU A 199 3.85 0.24 0.91
N VAL A 200 4.16 -0.71 0.03
CA VAL A 200 4.64 -2.04 0.43
C VAL A 200 5.96 -1.92 1.17
N VAL A 201 6.90 -1.12 0.68
CA VAL A 201 8.21 -0.90 1.34
C VAL A 201 8.04 -0.24 2.71
N ALA A 202 7.17 0.77 2.82
CA ALA A 202 6.85 1.43 4.08
C ALA A 202 6.24 0.44 5.09
N CYS A 203 5.27 -0.37 4.67
CA CYS A 203 4.61 -1.37 5.52
C CYS A 203 5.56 -2.47 5.99
N VAL A 204 6.44 -2.98 5.11
CA VAL A 204 7.46 -3.96 5.50
C VAL A 204 8.46 -3.33 6.50
N SER A 205 8.91 -2.11 6.24
CA SER A 205 9.86 -1.39 7.11
C SER A 205 9.27 -1.12 8.49
N LEU A 206 7.99 -0.77 8.54
CA LEU A 206 7.22 -0.57 9.76
C LEU A 206 7.05 -1.88 10.55
N GLY A 207 6.79 -3.01 9.87
CA GLY A 207 6.79 -4.33 10.49
C GLY A 207 8.15 -4.72 11.10
N LEU A 208 9.26 -4.43 10.39
CA LEU A 208 10.61 -4.64 10.91
C LEU A 208 10.88 -3.79 12.16
N ALA A 209 10.50 -2.50 12.13
CA ALA A 209 10.67 -1.61 13.27
C ALA A 209 9.88 -2.06 14.50
N ALA A 210 8.61 -2.43 14.31
CA ALA A 210 7.76 -2.94 15.39
C ALA A 210 8.32 -4.25 16.00
N SER A 211 8.90 -5.11 15.16
CA SER A 211 9.54 -6.33 15.65
C SER A 211 10.91 -6.10 16.29
N ALA A 212 11.61 -5.01 15.96
CA ALA A 212 12.82 -4.64 16.69
C ALA A 212 12.48 -4.12 18.10
N ILE A 213 11.36 -3.40 18.23
CA ILE A 213 10.89 -2.85 19.51
C ILE A 213 10.33 -3.95 20.41
N THR A 214 9.50 -4.85 19.86
CA THR A 214 8.79 -5.85 20.65
C THR A 214 9.37 -7.25 20.43
N ARG A 215 9.59 -8.00 21.52
CA ARG A 215 10.15 -9.36 21.44
C ARG A 215 9.16 -10.42 20.92
N ARG A 216 7.84 -10.14 20.99
CA ARG A 216 6.79 -11.07 20.57
C ARG A 216 6.22 -10.66 19.20
N SER A 217 6.05 -11.62 18.29
CA SER A 217 5.54 -11.38 16.94
C SER A 217 4.12 -10.79 16.93
N VAL A 218 3.24 -11.26 17.82
CA VAL A 218 1.84 -10.78 17.89
C VAL A 218 1.78 -9.31 18.31
N SER A 219 2.54 -8.91 19.34
CA SER A 219 2.57 -7.49 19.76
C SER A 219 3.17 -6.59 18.68
N ALA A 220 4.19 -7.05 17.97
CA ALA A 220 4.78 -6.32 16.84
C ALA A 220 3.75 -6.10 15.74
N ALA A 221 3.00 -7.14 15.38
CA ALA A 221 1.97 -7.06 14.34
C ALA A 221 0.85 -6.10 14.73
N VAL A 222 0.32 -6.19 15.96
CA VAL A 222 -0.73 -5.29 16.46
C VAL A 222 -0.24 -3.85 16.47
N LEU A 223 0.96 -3.59 17.00
CA LEU A 223 1.55 -2.24 17.02
C LEU A 223 1.66 -1.68 15.60
N ALA A 224 2.20 -2.47 14.67
CA ALA A 224 2.37 -2.06 13.29
C ALA A 224 1.04 -1.77 12.59
N ILE A 225 0.05 -2.65 12.74
CA ILE A 225 -1.29 -2.48 12.17
C ILE A 225 -1.94 -1.21 12.74
N SER A 226 -1.86 -1.01 14.06
CA SER A 226 -2.39 0.20 14.71
C SER A 226 -1.73 1.47 14.15
N VAL A 227 -0.41 1.53 14.07
CA VAL A 227 0.29 2.72 13.51
C VAL A 227 -0.10 2.98 12.05
N ARG A 228 -0.33 1.93 11.25
CA ARG A 228 -0.69 2.08 9.83
C ARG A 228 -2.15 2.49 9.61
N PHE A 229 -3.10 1.91 10.36
CA PHE A 229 -4.54 2.08 10.12
C PHE A 229 -5.19 3.13 11.02
N LEU A 230 -4.57 3.54 12.12
CA LEU A 230 -5.13 4.56 13.01
C LEU A 230 -5.30 5.92 12.30
N PRO A 231 -4.35 6.41 11.49
CA PRO A 231 -4.58 7.62 10.69
C PRO A 231 -5.75 7.46 9.70
N VAL A 232 -5.93 6.27 9.12
CA VAL A 232 -7.03 5.99 8.19
C VAL A 232 -8.37 6.11 8.92
N ALA A 233 -8.48 5.51 10.10
CA ALA A 233 -9.68 5.56 10.93
C ALA A 233 -9.99 6.98 11.42
N THR A 234 -8.97 7.75 11.83
CA THR A 234 -9.18 9.13 12.28
C THR A 234 -9.64 10.02 11.13
N PHE A 235 -8.96 10.01 9.98
CA PHE A 235 -9.37 10.83 8.83
C PHE A 235 -10.75 10.43 8.29
N ALA A 236 -11.09 9.14 8.31
CA ALA A 236 -12.43 8.67 7.93
C ALA A 236 -13.53 9.17 8.88
N GLY A 237 -13.23 9.31 10.17
CA GLY A 237 -14.17 9.83 11.18
C GLY A 237 -14.38 11.34 11.11
N PHE A 238 -13.38 12.12 10.71
CA PHE A 238 -13.44 13.59 10.66
C PHE A 238 -13.83 14.17 9.31
N ALA A 239 -13.96 13.36 8.26
CA ALA A 239 -14.37 13.86 6.96
C ALA A 239 -15.84 14.33 7.01
N ILE A 240 -16.03 15.65 6.97
CA ILE A 240 -17.35 16.25 6.77
C ILE A 240 -17.76 15.94 5.33
N TYR A 241 -18.64 14.95 5.17
CA TYR A 241 -19.17 14.57 3.89
C TYR A 241 -20.09 15.69 3.38
N GLU A 242 -19.60 16.61 2.54
CA GLU A 242 -20.44 17.61 1.88
C GLU A 242 -21.62 16.93 1.16
N ASN A 243 -22.84 17.43 1.38
CA ASN A 243 -24.09 16.78 0.99
C ASN A 243 -24.29 16.62 -0.54
N GLY A 244 -23.64 15.64 -1.17
CA GLY A 244 -23.90 15.19 -2.55
C GLY A 244 -24.76 13.93 -2.67
N ASP A 245 -25.41 13.71 -3.83
CA ASP A 245 -26.44 12.69 -4.11
C ASP A 245 -26.18 11.23 -3.64
N THR A 246 -24.93 10.85 -3.33
CA THR A 246 -24.56 9.53 -2.80
C THR A 246 -23.27 9.64 -1.96
N TRP A 247 -23.34 9.25 -0.68
CA TRP A 247 -22.24 9.16 0.29
C TRP A 247 -20.93 8.60 -0.26
N PHE A 248 -20.99 7.57 -1.11
CA PHE A 248 -19.82 6.84 -1.62
C PHE A 248 -18.92 7.62 -2.59
N PHE A 249 -19.49 8.49 -3.42
CA PHE A 249 -18.70 9.23 -4.42
C PHE A 249 -17.99 10.46 -3.84
N ARG A 250 -18.30 10.83 -2.59
CA ARG A 250 -17.66 11.94 -1.86
C ARG A 250 -16.22 11.59 -1.45
N TYR A 251 -15.98 10.30 -1.18
CA TYR A 251 -14.68 9.71 -0.89
C TYR A 251 -13.62 10.03 -1.96
N LEU A 252 -14.05 10.15 -3.22
CA LEU A 252 -13.17 10.39 -4.36
C LEU A 252 -12.77 11.86 -4.53
N ARG A 253 -13.19 12.80 -3.68
CA ARG A 253 -12.92 14.24 -3.86
C ARG A 253 -12.08 14.89 -2.76
N TYR A 254 -11.81 14.20 -1.65
CA TYR A 254 -11.14 14.79 -0.49
C TYR A 254 -9.67 14.37 -0.42
N SER A 255 -8.76 15.35 -0.51
CA SER A 255 -7.30 15.15 -0.43
C SER A 255 -6.83 14.40 0.84
N PRO A 256 -7.38 14.65 2.05
CA PRO A 256 -7.05 13.86 3.24
C PRO A 256 -7.32 12.35 3.10
N PHE A 257 -8.31 11.93 2.30
CA PHE A 257 -8.57 10.51 2.07
C PHE A 257 -7.50 9.85 1.19
N THR A 258 -6.82 10.61 0.34
CA THR A 258 -5.69 10.15 -0.46
C THR A 258 -4.54 9.65 0.43
N ILE A 259 -4.40 10.20 1.63
CA ILE A 259 -3.45 9.71 2.64
C ILE A 259 -3.95 8.39 3.25
N ALA A 260 -5.24 8.31 3.53
CA ALA A 260 -5.86 7.17 4.19
C ALA A 260 -5.87 5.89 3.33
N ASP A 261 -6.08 6.03 2.01
CA ASP A 261 -6.27 4.92 1.07
C ASP A 261 -5.04 4.54 0.24
N GLY A 262 -3.87 5.09 0.61
CA GLY A 262 -2.62 4.84 -0.11
C GLY A 262 -2.56 5.49 -1.49
N GLY A 263 -3.37 6.54 -1.72
CA GLY A 263 -3.33 7.39 -2.90
C GLY A 263 -4.43 7.14 -3.92
N MET A 264 -5.28 6.15 -3.72
CA MET A 264 -6.21 5.68 -4.75
C MET A 264 -7.23 6.75 -5.16
N SER A 265 -7.82 7.46 -4.20
CA SER A 265 -8.74 8.57 -4.44
C SER A 265 -8.10 9.68 -5.27
N GLY A 266 -6.87 10.08 -4.94
CA GLY A 266 -6.10 11.06 -5.71
C GLY A 266 -5.79 10.59 -7.12
N LEU A 267 -5.42 9.31 -7.30
CA LEU A 267 -5.18 8.74 -8.63
C LEU A 267 -6.46 8.70 -9.49
N ILE A 268 -7.62 8.44 -8.88
CA ILE A 268 -8.92 8.48 -9.56
C ILE A 268 -9.28 9.91 -9.98
N GLN A 269 -9.03 10.90 -9.12
CA GLN A 269 -9.23 12.32 -9.48
C GLN A 269 -8.33 12.74 -10.63
N LEU A 270 -7.08 12.27 -10.62
CA LEU A 270 -6.10 12.58 -11.64
C LEU A 270 -6.54 12.05 -13.01
N ILE A 271 -7.08 10.84 -13.11
CA ILE A 271 -7.48 10.28 -14.42
C ILE A 271 -8.83 10.79 -14.95
N ASN A 272 -9.62 11.49 -14.13
CA ASN A 272 -10.92 11.99 -14.57
C ASN A 272 -10.79 13.01 -15.73
N PRO A 273 -11.72 13.01 -16.70
CA PRO A 273 -11.76 14.01 -17.75
C PRO A 273 -12.02 15.41 -17.18
N THR A 274 -11.48 16.43 -17.81
CA THR A 274 -11.86 17.83 -17.54
C THR A 274 -13.24 18.09 -18.11
N GLY A 275 -14.11 18.69 -17.30
CA GLY A 275 -15.45 19.15 -17.70
C GLY A 275 -16.02 20.05 -16.61
N TYR A 276 -17.18 20.66 -16.82
CA TYR A 276 -17.75 21.68 -15.90
C TYR A 276 -17.73 21.27 -14.41
N ARG A 277 -17.93 19.99 -14.08
CA ARG A 277 -17.95 19.48 -12.70
C ARG A 277 -16.58 19.01 -12.17
N PHE A 278 -15.63 18.76 -13.06
CA PHE A 278 -14.30 18.25 -12.75
C PHE A 278 -13.21 19.23 -13.21
N ALA A 279 -13.58 20.49 -13.41
CA ALA A 279 -12.65 21.55 -13.76
C ALA A 279 -11.62 21.67 -12.63
N GLY A 280 -10.34 21.47 -12.98
CA GLY A 280 -9.25 21.53 -12.01
C GLY A 280 -9.05 20.28 -11.14
N SER A 281 -9.85 19.21 -11.29
CA SER A 281 -9.74 18.05 -10.40
C SER A 281 -8.36 17.37 -10.43
N GLN A 282 -7.65 17.47 -11.56
CA GLN A 282 -6.30 16.95 -11.70
C GLN A 282 -5.30 17.75 -10.84
N PHE A 283 -5.50 19.06 -10.70
CA PHE A 283 -4.68 19.92 -9.85
C PHE A 283 -5.04 19.74 -8.37
N ASP A 284 -6.33 19.59 -8.06
CA ASP A 284 -6.80 19.32 -6.69
C ASP A 284 -6.30 17.97 -6.14
N ALA A 285 -6.02 17.02 -7.03
CA ALA A 285 -5.45 15.72 -6.68
C ALA A 285 -3.97 15.81 -6.24
N LEU A 286 -3.21 16.78 -6.76
CA LEU A 286 -1.75 16.85 -6.57
C LEU A 286 -1.35 17.02 -5.09
N PRO A 287 -1.94 17.94 -4.30
CA PRO A 287 -1.62 18.06 -2.88
C PRO A 287 -1.83 16.75 -2.11
N GLY A 288 -2.90 16.00 -2.41
CA GLY A 288 -3.18 14.71 -1.77
C GLY A 288 -2.15 13.64 -2.14
N LEU A 289 -1.77 13.58 -3.42
CA LEU A 289 -0.76 12.64 -3.92
C LEU A 289 0.65 12.96 -3.39
N ILE A 290 1.00 14.24 -3.28
CA ILE A 290 2.24 14.69 -2.64
C ILE A 290 2.20 14.33 -1.15
N GLY A 291 1.10 14.65 -0.47
CA GLY A 291 0.90 14.35 0.95
C GLY A 291 1.07 12.87 1.28
N VAL A 292 0.41 11.97 0.55
CA VAL A 292 0.55 10.52 0.77
C VAL A 292 1.98 10.04 0.48
N THR A 293 2.64 10.58 -0.56
CA THR A 293 4.03 10.23 -0.86
C THR A 293 4.96 10.62 0.28
N LEU A 294 4.79 11.83 0.83
CA LEU A 294 5.57 12.31 1.97
C LEU A 294 5.31 11.49 3.23
N VAL A 295 4.04 11.17 3.53
CA VAL A 295 3.68 10.35 4.69
C VAL A 295 4.25 8.94 4.59
N LEU A 296 4.09 8.26 3.44
CA LEU A 296 4.65 6.93 3.24
C LEU A 296 6.19 6.96 3.26
N GLY A 297 6.80 7.99 2.68
CA GLY A 297 8.25 8.22 2.75
C GLY A 297 8.75 8.42 4.19
N ALA A 298 8.04 9.23 4.99
CA ALA A 298 8.35 9.46 6.38
C ALA A 298 8.17 8.19 7.23
N ILE A 299 7.11 7.42 7.00
CA ILE A 299 6.91 6.11 7.65
C ILE A 299 8.05 5.15 7.29
N MET A 300 8.42 5.07 6.01
CA MET A 300 9.52 4.21 5.55
C MET A 300 10.85 4.60 6.20
N LEU A 301 11.24 5.88 6.12
CA LEU A 301 12.52 6.36 6.66
C LEU A 301 12.54 6.34 8.19
N GLY A 302 11.45 6.74 8.82
CA GLY A 302 11.30 6.75 10.27
C GLY A 302 11.32 5.34 10.87
N SER A 303 10.57 4.40 10.29
CA SER A 303 10.59 3.00 10.72
C SER A 303 11.98 2.38 10.55
N TRP A 304 12.63 2.61 9.41
CA TRP A 304 14.00 2.17 9.16
C TRP A 304 14.98 2.72 10.21
N TYR A 305 14.91 4.02 10.50
CA TYR A 305 15.74 4.67 11.52
C TYR A 305 15.50 4.09 12.91
N VAL A 306 14.25 3.88 13.30
CA VAL A 306 13.86 3.29 14.58
C VAL A 306 14.41 1.87 14.70
N ALA A 307 14.21 1.04 13.67
CA ALA A 307 14.75 -0.32 13.63
C ALA A 307 16.28 -0.32 13.83
N LEU A 308 17.01 0.54 13.12
CA LEU A 308 18.46 0.68 13.27
C LEU A 308 18.87 1.12 14.68
N ARG A 309 18.18 2.09 15.27
CA ARG A 309 18.50 2.61 16.61
C ARG A 309 18.26 1.56 17.68
N VAL A 310 17.12 0.85 17.63
CA VAL A 310 16.77 -0.18 18.60
C VAL A 310 17.74 -1.35 18.51
N LEU A 311 18.03 -1.84 17.29
CA LEU A 311 18.97 -2.95 17.10
C LEU A 311 20.40 -2.60 17.51
N ARG A 312 20.84 -1.35 17.30
CA ARG A 312 22.15 -0.89 17.77
C ARG A 312 22.25 -0.83 19.29
N ARG A 313 21.18 -0.40 19.97
CA ARG A 313 21.14 -0.37 21.45
C ARG A 313 21.03 -1.78 22.03
N GLY A 314 20.27 -2.67 21.40
CA GLY A 314 20.09 -4.05 21.86
C GLY A 314 21.28 -4.98 21.54
N GLY A 315 22.10 -4.66 20.55
CA GLY A 315 23.29 -5.42 20.16
C GLY A 315 24.61 -4.88 20.71
N ALA A 316 24.58 -3.84 21.55
CA ALA A 316 25.74 -3.42 22.33
C ALA A 316 25.78 -4.25 23.62
N LEU A 317 26.20 -5.51 23.50
CA LEU A 317 27.15 -5.98 24.51
C LEU A 317 28.37 -5.11 24.31
N SER A 318 28.63 -4.22 25.26
CA SER A 318 29.89 -3.50 25.32
C SER A 318 30.99 -4.53 25.17
N HIS A 319 31.93 -4.27 24.27
CA HIS A 319 33.11 -5.11 24.08
C HIS A 319 33.87 -5.34 25.40
N GLU A 320 33.59 -4.51 26.43
CA GLU A 320 34.06 -4.61 27.81
C GLU A 320 33.45 -5.80 28.60
N GLN A 321 32.16 -6.14 28.44
CA GLN A 321 31.54 -7.23 29.22
C GLN A 321 31.87 -8.62 28.68
N ALA A 322 32.27 -8.74 27.41
CA ALA A 322 32.75 -10.01 26.85
C ALA A 322 34.21 -10.32 27.25
N THR A 323 34.97 -9.30 27.68
CA THR A 323 36.36 -9.47 28.14
C THR A 323 36.50 -9.73 29.64
N GLU A 324 35.50 -9.39 30.46
CA GLU A 324 35.56 -9.62 31.91
C GLU A 324 35.55 -11.09 32.36
N PRO A 325 34.73 -12.02 31.80
CA PRO A 325 34.74 -13.41 32.28
C PRO A 325 35.99 -14.17 31.84
N LEU A 326 36.60 -13.83 30.69
CA LEU A 326 37.85 -14.46 30.26
C LEU A 326 39.08 -13.96 31.04
N ALA A 327 39.05 -12.73 31.56
CA ALA A 327 40.11 -12.24 32.45
C ALA A 327 40.03 -12.84 33.88
N GLN A 328 38.85 -13.30 34.31
CA GLN A 328 38.69 -14.05 35.57
C GLN A 328 38.99 -15.54 35.44
N GLU A 329 38.70 -16.16 34.29
CA GLU A 329 38.93 -17.60 34.07
C GLU A 329 40.38 -17.90 33.65
N PHE A 330 41.03 -17.00 32.90
CA PHE A 330 42.47 -17.03 32.67
C PHE A 330 43.16 -16.19 33.73
N GLY A 331 43.22 -16.74 34.94
CA GLY A 331 44.02 -16.22 36.05
C GLY A 331 45.37 -15.76 35.55
N VAL A 332 45.54 -14.44 35.50
CA VAL A 332 46.84 -13.79 35.32
C VAL A 332 47.67 -14.23 36.52
N PHE A 333 48.44 -15.30 36.33
CA PHE A 333 49.64 -15.59 37.09
C PHE A 333 50.54 -14.36 36.94
N ARG A 334 50.39 -13.42 37.87
CA ARG A 334 51.44 -12.44 38.15
C ARG A 334 52.60 -13.23 38.71
N LEU A 335 53.50 -13.67 37.82
CA LEU A 335 54.86 -14.02 38.20
C LEU A 335 55.47 -12.73 38.77
N SER A 336 55.62 -12.72 40.10
CA SER A 336 56.50 -11.78 40.78
C SER A 336 57.94 -12.17 40.43
N ALA A 337 58.67 -11.21 39.90
CA ALA A 337 60.12 -11.23 39.81
C ALA A 337 60.63 -10.06 40.66
#